data_AF-A0A8S8XR48-F1
#
_entry.id   AF-A0A8S8XR48-F1
#
_cell.length_a   1.000
_cell.length_b   1.000
_cell.length_c   1.000
_cell.angle_alpha   90.00
_cell.angle_beta   90.00
_cell.angle_gamma   90.00
#
_symmetry.space_group_name_H-M   'P 1'
#
loop_
_entity.id
_entity.type
_entity.pdbx_description
1 polymer ?
#
loop_
_entity_poly.entity_id
_entity_poly.type
_entity_poly.pdbx_seq_one_letter_code
_entity_poly.pdbx_strand_id
1 'polypeptide(L)'
;MFKMLFSVIMSFLMVAVLFLIVYISQRNETEEQIEYRLAYGDKGLEMLVLCVALMWLIPWGVLVVLPVALALSALSPAGRKSWQEFGKIRAYAIISMIVVLLIGGFAPTSTPRSPSEWGESLVY
;
A
#
# COMPACT_ATOMS: atom_id res chain seq x y z
N MET A 1 -21.50 -2.26 4.50
CA MET A 1 -20.87 -1.17 5.29
C MET A 1 -19.55 -1.61 5.92
N PHE A 2 -19.52 -2.67 6.76
CA PHE A 2 -18.30 -3.12 7.46
C PHE A 2 -17.10 -3.44 6.54
N LYS A 3 -17.32 -4.14 5.41
CA LYS A 3 -16.25 -4.43 4.43
C LYS A 3 -15.61 -3.16 3.83
N MET A 4 -16.43 -2.16 3.49
CA MET A 4 -15.92 -0.88 2.98
C MET A 4 -15.12 -0.14 4.04
N LEU A 5 -15.64 -0.06 5.27
CA LEU A 5 -14.93 0.58 6.38
C LEU A 5 -13.54 -0.05 6.60
N PHE A 6 -13.47 -1.38 6.59
CA PHE A 6 -12.20 -2.10 6.75
C PHE A 6 -11.21 -1.80 5.62
N SER A 7 -11.67 -1.75 4.37
CA SER A 7 -10.84 -1.38 3.21
C SER A 7 -10.31 0.06 3.31
N VAL A 8 -11.14 0.99 3.80
CA VAL A 8 -10.72 2.38 4.05
C VAL A 8 -9.63 2.42 5.12
N ILE A 9 -9.83 1.73 6.25
CA ILE A 9 -8.84 1.65 7.33
C ILE A 9 -7.50 1.12 6.81
N MET A 10 -7.52 0.04 6.02
CA MET A 10 -6.29 -0.52 5.46
C MET A 10 -5.57 0.46 4.52
N SER A 11 -6.33 1.22 3.72
CA SER A 11 -5.75 2.24 2.84
C SER A 11 -5.07 3.37 3.63
N PHE A 12 -5.73 3.86 4.69
CA PHE A 12 -5.12 4.84 5.60
C PHE A 12 -3.88 4.28 6.29
N LEU A 13 -3.90 3.01 6.70
CA LEU A 13 -2.78 2.35 7.35
C LEU A 13 -1.58 2.19 6.40
N MET A 14 -1.82 1.89 5.12
CA MET A 14 -0.77 1.89 4.08
C MET A 14 -0.11 3.26 3.95
N VAL A 15 -0.89 4.35 3.97
CA VAL A 15 -0.34 5.71 3.94
C VAL A 15 0.41 6.03 5.23
N ALA A 16 -0.14 5.68 6.39
CA ALA A 16 0.50 5.90 7.69
C ALA A 16 1.86 5.17 7.80
N VAL A 17 1.99 3.97 7.23
CA VAL A 17 3.25 3.21 7.24
C VAL A 17 4.37 3.96 6.49
N LEU A 18 4.04 4.75 5.48
CA LEU A 18 5.04 5.57 4.76
C LEU A 18 5.67 6.60 5.70
N PHE A 19 4.86 7.28 6.50
CA PHE A 19 5.36 8.25 7.48
C PHE A 19 6.12 7.56 8.61
N LEU A 20 5.64 6.39 9.07
CA LEU A 20 6.30 5.59 10.09
C LEU A 20 7.71 5.16 9.64
N ILE A 21 7.88 4.74 8.39
CA ILE A 21 9.20 4.31 7.87
C ILE A 21 10.17 5.48 7.82
N VAL A 22 9.74 6.67 7.38
CA VAL A 22 10.59 7.87 7.41
C VAL A 22 10.98 8.20 8.84
N TYR A 23 10.00 8.21 9.74
CA TYR A 23 10.23 8.46 11.16
C TYR A 23 11.26 7.48 11.74
N ILE A 24 11.11 6.17 11.50
CA ILE A 24 12.07 5.16 11.99
C ILE A 24 13.45 5.32 11.34
N SER A 25 13.50 5.61 10.04
CA SER A 25 14.76 5.75 9.29
C SER A 25 15.57 6.96 9.74
N GLN A 26 14.91 8.06 10.11
CA GLN A 26 15.54 9.33 10.45
C GLN A 26 15.57 9.61 11.97
N ARG A 27 14.99 8.74 12.81
CA ARG A 27 14.95 8.95 14.28
C ARG A 27 16.33 9.09 14.94
N ASN A 28 17.39 8.60 14.29
CA ASN A 28 18.77 8.65 14.79
C ASN A 28 19.53 9.87 14.26
N GLU A 29 18.93 10.69 13.38
CA GLU A 29 19.52 11.92 12.86
C GLU A 29 19.09 13.06 13.79
N THR A 30 19.97 13.39 14.73
CA THR A 30 19.64 14.03 16.02
C THR A 30 19.15 15.48 15.95
N GLU A 31 19.24 16.20 14.83
CA GLU A 31 18.94 17.66 14.82
C GLU A 31 18.22 18.22 13.58
N GLU A 32 17.98 17.44 12.53
CA GLU A 32 17.30 17.96 11.33
C GLU A 32 15.78 17.79 11.38
N GLN A 33 15.06 18.81 10.87
CA GLN A 33 13.62 18.72 10.66
C GLN A 33 13.35 17.62 9.62
N ILE A 34 12.50 16.65 9.97
CA ILE A 34 12.16 15.54 9.08
C ILE A 34 11.43 16.06 7.84
N GLU A 35 12.13 16.09 6.70
CA GLU A 35 11.57 16.45 5.41
C GLU A 35 10.92 15.25 4.71
N TYR A 36 9.69 14.91 5.15
CA TYR A 36 8.94 13.76 4.63
C TYR A 36 8.77 13.73 3.10
N ARG A 37 8.64 14.90 2.45
CA ARG A 37 8.44 14.99 0.99
C ARG A 37 9.64 14.48 0.21
N LEU A 38 10.85 14.74 0.71
CA LEU A 38 12.10 14.37 0.04
C LEU A 38 12.65 13.02 0.51
N ALA A 39 12.12 12.45 1.59
CA ALA A 39 12.56 11.18 2.15
C ALA A 39 12.53 10.01 1.15
N TYR A 40 11.61 10.04 0.18
CA TYR A 40 11.50 9.05 -0.89
C TYR A 40 12.00 9.57 -2.24
N GLY A 41 12.69 10.70 -2.29
CA GLY A 41 13.02 11.47 -3.50
C GLY A 41 11.88 12.37 -3.97
N ASP A 42 12.17 13.29 -4.91
CA ASP A 42 11.32 14.45 -5.29
C ASP A 42 9.83 14.15 -5.57
N LYS A 43 9.52 12.97 -6.10
CA LYS A 43 8.13 12.53 -6.40
C LYS A 43 7.78 11.17 -5.79
N GLY A 44 8.64 10.64 -4.92
CA GLY A 44 8.51 9.27 -4.43
C GLY A 44 7.30 9.09 -3.52
N LEU A 45 7.09 10.03 -2.60
CA LEU A 45 5.95 10.02 -1.68
C LEU A 45 4.64 10.15 -2.45
N GLU A 46 4.55 11.13 -3.36
CA GLU A 46 3.36 11.37 -4.18
C GLU A 46 3.04 10.16 -5.05
N MET A 47 4.05 9.51 -5.62
CA MET A 47 3.87 8.30 -6.42
C MET A 47 3.34 7.12 -5.58
N LEU A 48 3.86 6.92 -4.37
CA LEU A 48 3.39 5.85 -3.47
C LEU A 48 1.95 6.10 -3.00
N VAL A 49 1.61 7.34 -2.63
CA VAL A 49 0.24 7.73 -2.25
C VAL A 49 -0.71 7.62 -3.44
N LEU A 50 -0.28 8.04 -4.63
CA LEU A 50 -1.05 7.88 -5.86
C LEU A 50 -1.32 6.41 -6.18
N CYS A 51 -0.35 5.52 -5.95
CA CYS A 51 -0.58 4.08 -6.11
C CYS A 51 -1.71 3.59 -5.19
N VAL A 52 -1.75 4.02 -3.92
CA VAL A 52 -2.85 3.67 -3.00
C VAL A 52 -4.19 4.18 -3.53
N ALA A 53 -4.25 5.42 -4.02
CA ALA A 53 -5.46 5.97 -4.62
C ALA A 53 -5.90 5.20 -5.88
N LEU A 54 -4.95 4.84 -6.75
CA LEU A 54 -5.24 4.09 -7.99
C LEU A 54 -5.80 2.69 -7.72
N MET A 55 -5.45 2.05 -6.59
CA MET A 55 -6.01 0.75 -6.23
C MET A 55 -7.54 0.78 -6.04
N TRP A 56 -8.12 1.94 -5.71
CA TRP A 56 -9.57 2.10 -5.60
C TRP A 56 -10.27 2.20 -6.95
N LEU A 57 -9.56 2.70 -7.98
CA LEU A 57 -10.11 2.91 -9.32
C LEU A 57 -9.87 1.73 -10.25
N ILE A 58 -8.71 1.09 -10.13
CA ILE A 58 -8.27 0.04 -11.04
C ILE A 58 -8.75 -1.32 -10.51
N PRO A 59 -9.56 -2.07 -11.29
CA PRO A 59 -9.94 -3.41 -10.91
C PRO A 59 -8.68 -4.28 -10.82
N TRP A 60 -8.64 -5.21 -9.87
CA TRP A 60 -7.45 -6.02 -9.55
C TRP A 60 -6.32 -5.22 -8.86
N GLY A 61 -6.53 -3.92 -8.58
CA GLY A 61 -5.80 -3.10 -7.63
C GLY A 61 -4.28 -3.25 -7.72
N VAL A 62 -3.67 -3.73 -6.63
CA VAL A 62 -2.21 -3.89 -6.49
C VAL A 62 -1.59 -4.75 -7.59
N LEU A 63 -2.30 -5.77 -8.11
CA LEU A 63 -1.78 -6.67 -9.14
C LEU A 63 -1.53 -5.95 -10.47
N VAL A 64 -2.22 -4.84 -10.72
CA VAL A 64 -2.03 -4.00 -11.91
C VAL A 64 -1.17 -2.78 -11.57
N VAL A 65 -1.50 -2.09 -10.48
CA VAL A 65 -0.84 -0.84 -10.09
C VAL A 65 0.65 -1.05 -9.83
N LEU A 66 1.03 -2.10 -9.07
CA LEU A 66 2.42 -2.30 -8.67
C LEU A 66 3.33 -2.63 -9.86
N PRO A 67 3.02 -3.60 -10.75
CA PRO A 67 3.87 -3.87 -11.92
C PRO A 67 4.00 -2.67 -12.84
N VAL A 68 2.90 -1.94 -13.09
CA VAL A 68 2.92 -0.74 -13.94
C VAL A 68 3.79 0.35 -13.32
N ALA A 69 3.62 0.63 -12.02
CA ALA A 69 4.41 1.62 -11.30
C ALA A 69 5.91 1.29 -11.33
N LEU A 70 6.27 0.02 -11.09
CA LEU A 70 7.65 -0.45 -11.15
C LEU A 70 8.22 -0.39 -12.57
N ALA A 71 7.44 -0.79 -13.58
CA ALA A 71 7.85 -0.72 -14.98
C ALA A 71 8.12 0.72 -15.42
N LEU A 72 7.19 1.66 -15.12
CA LEU A 72 7.39 3.09 -15.40
C LEU A 72 8.65 3.63 -14.71
N SER A 73 8.85 3.24 -13.44
CA SER A 73 10.02 3.67 -12.68
C SER A 73 11.33 3.14 -13.26
N ALA A 74 11.37 1.86 -13.65
CA ALA A 74 12.55 1.21 -14.23
C ALA A 74 12.87 1.68 -15.66
N LEU A 75 11.84 1.94 -16.48
CA LEU A 75 12.01 2.42 -17.85
C LEU A 75 12.47 3.88 -17.90
N SER A 76 12.02 4.71 -16.94
CA SER A 76 12.41 6.11 -16.91
C SER A 76 13.88 6.31 -16.47
N PRO A 77 14.69 7.12 -17.18
CA PRO A 77 16.06 7.45 -16.74
C PRO A 77 16.09 8.14 -15.37
N ALA A 78 15.11 9.00 -15.10
CA ALA A 78 14.96 9.68 -13.81
C ALA A 78 14.64 8.69 -12.68
N GLY A 79 13.75 7.74 -12.92
CA GLY A 79 13.41 6.70 -11.95
C GLY A 79 14.61 5.85 -11.61
N ARG A 80 15.39 5.37 -12.59
CA ARG A 80 16.60 4.59 -12.33
C ARG A 80 17.62 5.31 -11.45
N LYS A 81 17.92 6.58 -11.74
CA LYS A 81 18.82 7.40 -10.89
C LYS A 81 18.26 7.52 -9.49
N SER A 82 16.98 7.84 -9.37
CA SER A 82 16.32 7.99 -8.09
C SER A 82 16.28 6.68 -7.26
N TRP A 83 16.22 5.51 -7.91
CA TRP A 83 16.33 4.21 -7.24
C TRP A 83 17.74 3.91 -6.69
N GLN A 84 18.79 4.49 -7.28
CA GLN A 84 20.15 4.34 -6.75
C GLN A 84 20.32 5.06 -5.42
N GLU A 85 19.67 6.22 -5.26
CA GLU A 85 19.73 7.04 -4.04
C GLU A 85 18.71 6.58 -2.99
N PHE A 86 17.45 6.41 -3.37
CA PHE A 86 16.33 6.18 -2.44
C PHE A 86 15.78 4.74 -2.47
N GLY A 87 16.44 3.81 -3.17
CA GLY A 87 15.90 2.48 -3.41
C GLY A 87 15.67 1.66 -2.13
N LYS A 88 16.54 1.80 -1.13
CA LYS A 88 16.42 1.06 0.14
C LYS A 88 15.15 1.45 0.90
N ILE A 89 14.95 2.75 1.16
CA ILE A 89 13.76 3.24 1.89
C ILE A 89 12.47 2.99 1.11
N ARG A 90 12.50 3.12 -0.23
CA ARG A 90 11.36 2.77 -1.10
C ARG A 90 11.02 1.28 -1.05
N ALA A 91 12.01 0.39 -1.05
CA ALA A 91 11.77 -1.04 -0.94
C ALA A 91 11.12 -1.39 0.40
N TYR A 92 11.60 -0.82 1.51
CA TYR A 92 10.95 -1.00 2.81
C TYR A 92 9.49 -0.52 2.79
N ALA A 93 9.22 0.66 2.22
CA ALA A 93 7.87 1.17 2.07
C ALA A 93 6.95 0.25 1.27
N ILE A 94 7.38 -0.19 0.08
CA ILE A 94 6.60 -1.07 -0.78
C ILE A 94 6.34 -2.41 -0.07
N ILE A 95 7.34 -3.00 0.58
CA ILE A 95 7.19 -4.28 1.28
C ILE A 95 6.22 -4.12 2.47
N SER A 96 6.37 -3.09 3.29
CA SER A 96 5.46 -2.82 4.41
C SER A 96 4.02 -2.59 3.94
N MET A 97 3.84 -1.85 2.85
CA MET A 97 2.54 -1.66 2.21
C MET A 97 1.92 -2.98 1.74
N ILE A 98 2.70 -3.89 1.16
CA ILE A 98 2.24 -5.24 0.78
C ILE A 98 1.83 -6.04 2.02
N VAL A 99 2.63 -6.00 3.09
CA VAL A 99 2.29 -6.68 4.35
C VAL A 99 0.96 -6.17 4.91
N VAL A 100 0.74 -4.85 4.94
CA VAL A 100 -0.53 -4.25 5.37
C VAL A 100 -1.68 -4.73 4.50
N LEU A 101 -1.50 -4.76 3.17
CA LEU A 101 -2.50 -5.22 2.23
C LEU A 101 -2.86 -6.70 2.46
N LEU A 102 -1.87 -7.56 2.71
CA LEU A 102 -2.07 -8.97 3.00
C LEU A 102 -2.80 -9.19 4.34
N ILE A 103 -2.49 -8.40 5.37
CA ILE A 103 -3.25 -8.38 6.63
C ILE A 103 -4.72 -8.00 6.34
N GLY A 104 -4.94 -7.07 5.42
CA GLY A 104 -6.27 -6.72 4.92
C GLY A 104 -7.06 -7.91 4.35
N GLY A 105 -6.37 -8.94 3.84
CA GLY A 105 -7.00 -10.17 3.34
C GLY A 105 -7.70 -11.00 4.42
N PHE A 106 -7.36 -10.80 5.69
CA PHE A 106 -8.02 -11.44 6.83
C PHE A 106 -9.32 -10.73 7.26
N ALA A 107 -9.83 -9.79 6.44
CA ALA A 107 -11.11 -9.13 6.70
C ALA A 107 -12.24 -10.18 6.86
N PRO A 108 -13.11 -10.04 7.88
CA PRO A 108 -14.26 -10.93 8.05
C PRO A 108 -15.13 -10.98 6.79
N THR A 109 -15.28 -12.18 6.24
CA THR A 109 -16.17 -12.40 5.10
C THR A 109 -17.59 -12.64 5.58
N SER A 110 -18.56 -12.32 4.72
CA SER A 110 -19.96 -12.63 4.98
C SER A 110 -20.13 -14.14 4.97
N THR A 111 -20.88 -14.68 5.93
CA THR A 111 -21.27 -16.09 5.91
C THR A 111 -21.96 -16.42 4.59
N PRO A 112 -21.64 -17.56 3.96
CA PRO A 112 -22.33 -17.97 2.74
C PRO A 112 -23.82 -18.09 3.06
N ARG A 113 -24.66 -17.32 2.36
CA ARG A 113 -26.10 -17.53 2.40
C ARG A 113 -26.43 -18.57 1.36
N SER A 114 -26.95 -19.72 1.78
CA SER A 114 -27.58 -20.64 0.85
C SER A 114 -28.80 -19.95 0.24
N PRO A 115 -29.08 -20.14 -1.07
CA PRO A 115 -30.36 -19.75 -1.62
C PRO A 115 -31.48 -20.48 -0.85
N SER A 116 -32.60 -19.80 -0.59
CA SER A 116 -33.73 -20.39 0.13
C SER A 116 -34.28 -21.66 -0.51
N GLU A 117 -34.05 -21.81 -1.82
CA GLU A 117 -34.44 -22.97 -2.63
C GLU A 117 -33.66 -24.25 -2.30
N TRP A 118 -32.53 -24.13 -1.59
CA TRP A 118 -31.62 -25.26 -1.34
C TRP A 118 -31.92 -25.99 -0.02
N GLY A 119 -32.97 -25.57 0.71
CA GLY A 119 -33.33 -26.12 2.03
C GLY A 119 -32.36 -25.71 3.14
N GLU A 120 -32.60 -26.21 4.35
CA GLU A 120 -31.68 -26.02 5.47
C GLU A 120 -30.37 -26.79 5.24
N SER A 121 -29.26 -26.14 5.56
CA SER A 121 -27.93 -26.75 5.55
C SER A 121 -27.92 -28.00 6.43
N LEU A 122 -27.50 -29.14 5.87
CA LEU A 122 -27.29 -30.39 6.62
C LEU A 122 -26.07 -30.34 7.57
N VAL A 123 -25.34 -29.23 7.58
CA VAL A 123 -24.21 -29.02 8.49
C VAL A 123 -24.74 -28.32 9.73
N TYR A 124 -24.82 -29.08 10.83
CA TYR A 124 -25.07 -28.62 12.19
C TYR A 124 -23.92 -27.75 12.72
#